data_AF-A0A2U8W1Z7-F1
#
_entry.id   AF-A0A2U8W1Z7-F1
#
_cell.length_a   1.000
_cell.length_b   1.000
_cell.length_c   1.000
_cell.angle_alpha   90.00
_cell.angle_beta   90.00
_cell.angle_gamma   90.00
#
_symmetry.space_group_name_H-M   'P 1'
#
loop_
_entity.id
_entity.type
_entity.pdbx_description
1 polymer ?
#
loop_
_entity_poly.entity_id
_entity_poly.type
_entity_poly.pdbx_seq_one_letter_code
_entity_poly.pdbx_strand_id
1 'polypeptide(L)'
;MSPDLPDLKETRELLELLARQDRQVREVRVRYGVMPGPRAPLALQVLSMKMVPRVRMARRALLVIGEIKDRPPPRSLPVILAQQARLVLLAWTVRRVLRILKGRQVMLDELVPRS
;
A
#
# COMPACT_ATOMS: atom_id res chain seq x y z
N MET A 1 19.21 -12.56 -10.98
CA MET A 1 18.56 -11.87 -9.85
C MET A 1 17.06 -12.09 -9.97
N SER A 2 16.49 -13.03 -9.22
CA SER A 2 15.03 -13.16 -9.16
C SER A 2 14.50 -11.89 -8.49
N PRO A 3 13.59 -11.13 -9.13
CA PRO A 3 12.96 -10.00 -8.46
C PRO A 3 12.23 -10.56 -7.24
N ASP A 4 12.61 -10.13 -6.03
CA ASP A 4 11.91 -10.49 -4.80
C ASP A 4 10.44 -10.14 -4.97
N LEU A 5 9.63 -11.18 -5.16
CA LEU A 5 8.20 -11.08 -5.33
C LEU A 5 7.59 -10.85 -3.95
N PRO A 6 6.67 -9.88 -3.82
CA PRO A 6 6.04 -9.60 -2.55
C PRO A 6 5.30 -10.84 -2.05
N ASP A 7 5.48 -11.17 -0.76
CA ASP A 7 4.92 -12.36 -0.15
C ASP A 7 3.64 -12.07 0.67
N LEU A 8 3.07 -13.12 1.27
CA LEU A 8 1.90 -12.99 2.12
C LEU A 8 2.19 -12.20 3.42
N LYS A 9 3.45 -12.14 3.87
CA LYS A 9 3.85 -11.35 5.04
C LYS A 9 3.81 -9.86 4.72
N GLU A 10 4.30 -9.44 3.55
CA GLU A 10 4.15 -8.07 3.05
C GLU A 10 2.67 -7.67 2.95
N THR A 11 1.76 -8.61 2.66
CA THR A 11 0.31 -8.35 2.67
C THR A 11 -0.21 -8.02 4.06
N ARG A 12 0.23 -8.75 5.09
CA ARG A 12 -0.16 -8.52 6.49
C ARG A 12 0.39 -7.19 7.00
N GLU A 13 1.66 -6.90 6.72
CA GLU A 13 2.29 -5.62 7.06
C GLU A 13 1.56 -4.43 6.41
N LEU A 14 1.07 -4.59 5.18
CA LEU A 14 0.31 -3.57 4.45
C LEU A 14 -1.05 -3.32 5.10
N LEU A 15 -1.72 -4.35 5.61
CA LEU A 15 -2.97 -4.25 6.35
C LEU A 15 -2.77 -3.59 7.73
N GLU A 16 -1.74 -3.99 8.45
CA GLU A 16 -1.39 -3.40 9.75
C GLU A 16 -1.06 -1.91 9.61
N LEU A 17 -0.28 -1.56 8.58
CA LEU A 17 0.02 -0.16 8.24
C LEU A 17 -1.26 0.62 7.90
N LEU A 18 -2.18 0.04 7.12
CA LEU A 18 -3.45 0.69 6.80
C LEU A 18 -4.29 0.95 8.06
N ALA A 19 -4.49 -0.06 8.90
CA ALA A 19 -5.30 0.03 10.09
C ALA A 19 -4.76 1.11 11.04
N ARG A 20 -3.43 1.19 11.16
CA ARG A 20 -2.75 2.25 11.90
C ARG A 20 -3.03 3.63 11.33
N GLN A 21 -2.90 3.79 10.01
CA GLN A 21 -3.16 5.08 9.37
C GLN A 21 -4.61 5.51 9.52
N ASP A 22 -5.57 4.59 9.40
CA ASP A 22 -6.99 4.90 9.58
C ASP A 22 -7.28 5.40 11.00
N ARG A 23 -6.57 4.89 12.02
CA ARG A 23 -6.64 5.43 13.38
C ARG A 23 -6.09 6.85 13.46
N GLN A 24 -4.87 7.09 12.95
CA GLN A 24 -4.26 8.42 12.98
C GLN A 24 -5.08 9.44 12.16
N VAL A 25 -5.70 9.03 11.05
CA VAL A 25 -6.59 9.88 10.24
C VAL A 25 -7.82 10.30 11.03
N ARG A 26 -8.40 9.43 11.86
CA ARG A 26 -9.51 9.80 12.75
C ARG A 26 -9.05 10.84 13.77
N GLU A 27 -7.87 10.66 14.36
CA GLU A 27 -7.28 11.62 15.31
C GLU A 27 -6.97 12.97 14.63
N VAL A 28 -6.44 12.97 13.41
CA VAL A 28 -6.25 14.19 12.60
C VAL A 28 -7.59 14.89 12.35
N ARG A 29 -8.65 14.14 12.02
CA ARG A 29 -9.99 14.72 11.82
C ARG A 29 -10.53 15.36 13.09
N VAL A 30 -10.31 14.75 14.26
CA VAL A 30 -10.72 15.33 15.55
C VAL A 30 -9.92 16.59 15.85
N ARG A 31 -8.59 16.54 15.67
CA ARG A 31 -7.68 17.63 16.05
C ARG A 31 -7.75 18.84 15.12
N TYR A 32 -7.96 18.62 13.83
CA TYR A 32 -7.89 19.66 12.78
C TYR A 32 -9.22 19.86 12.02
N GLY A 33 -10.27 19.11 12.35
CA GLY A 33 -11.57 19.23 11.67
C GLY A 33 -12.37 20.48 12.04
N VAL A 34 -11.97 21.18 13.11
CA VAL A 34 -12.71 22.34 13.64
C VAL A 34 -11.80 23.56 13.85
N MET A 35 -10.50 23.38 14.10
CA MET A 35 -9.55 24.48 14.31
C MET A 35 -8.47 24.53 13.22
N PRO A 36 -8.45 25.56 12.36
CA PRO A 36 -7.36 25.77 11.43
C PRO A 36 -6.11 26.21 12.22
N GLY A 37 -5.14 25.31 12.34
CA GLY A 37 -3.80 25.61 12.84
C GLY A 37 -2.76 25.72 11.71
N PRO A 38 -1.50 26.05 12.02
CA PRO A 38 -0.42 26.15 11.01
C PRO A 38 -0.19 24.85 10.23
N ARG A 39 -0.60 23.69 10.77
CA ARG A 39 -0.54 22.37 10.10
C ARG A 39 -1.83 21.96 9.38
N ALA A 40 -2.84 22.82 9.30
CA ALA A 40 -4.11 22.53 8.63
C ALA A 40 -3.98 22.16 7.14
N PRO A 41 -3.09 22.77 6.33
CA PRO A 41 -2.88 22.36 4.93
C PRO A 41 -2.41 20.90 4.81
N LEU A 42 -1.49 20.49 5.69
CA LEU A 42 -0.98 19.11 5.74
C LEU A 42 -2.08 18.13 6.16
N ALA A 43 -2.90 18.49 7.15
CA ALA A 43 -4.05 17.70 7.57
C ALA A 43 -5.08 17.51 6.43
N LEU A 44 -5.40 18.58 5.69
CA LEU A 44 -6.28 18.52 4.52
C LEU A 44 -5.72 17.60 3.42
N GLN A 45 -4.42 17.60 3.19
CA GLN A 45 -3.77 16.73 2.22
C GLN A 45 -3.92 15.24 2.62
N VAL A 46 -3.73 14.91 3.90
CA VAL A 46 -3.90 13.55 4.42
C VAL A 46 -5.36 13.08 4.39
N LEU A 47 -6.31 13.98 4.69
CA LEU A 47 -7.75 13.71 4.70
C LEU A 47 -8.35 13.57 3.30
N SER A 48 -7.80 14.26 2.30
CA SER A 48 -8.25 14.19 0.90
C SER A 48 -7.70 12.98 0.14
N MET A 49 -6.66 12.31 0.64
CA MET A 49 -6.12 11.10 0.04
C MET A 49 -7.05 9.88 0.16
N LYS A 50 -7.60 9.44 -0.98
CA LYS A 50 -8.37 8.19 -1.08
C LYS A 50 -7.45 6.95 -1.10
N MET A 51 -7.25 6.31 0.05
CA MET A 51 -6.37 5.13 0.17
C MET A 51 -7.07 3.78 -0.04
N VAL A 52 -8.37 3.69 0.29
CA VAL A 52 -9.15 2.44 0.17
C VAL A 52 -9.06 1.81 -1.22
N PRO A 53 -9.21 2.55 -2.35
CA PRO A 53 -9.09 1.96 -3.68
C PRO A 53 -7.69 1.44 -3.98
N ARG A 54 -6.65 2.17 -3.57
CA ARG A 54 -5.25 1.81 -3.80
C ARG A 54 -4.86 0.53 -3.06
N VAL A 55 -5.32 0.38 -1.82
CA VAL A 55 -5.03 -0.79 -0.99
C VAL A 55 -5.79 -2.02 -1.48
N ARG A 56 -7.03 -1.84 -1.97
CA ARG A 56 -7.78 -2.91 -2.64
C ARG A 56 -7.04 -3.41 -3.89
N MET A 57 -6.45 -2.51 -4.68
CA MET A 57 -5.63 -2.90 -5.84
C MET A 57 -4.38 -3.68 -5.42
N ALA A 58 -3.63 -3.21 -4.42
CA ALA A 58 -2.46 -3.93 -3.91
C ALA A 58 -2.83 -5.33 -3.41
N ARG A 59 -3.94 -5.45 -2.67
CA ARG A 59 -4.43 -6.75 -2.18
C ARG A 59 -4.76 -7.71 -3.33
N ARG A 60 -5.46 -7.23 -4.36
CA ARG A 60 -5.75 -8.06 -5.55
C ARG A 60 -4.46 -8.48 -6.25
N ALA A 61 -3.49 -7.59 -6.36
CA ALA A 61 -2.21 -7.92 -6.97
C ALA A 61 -1.45 -9.00 -6.18
N LEU A 62 -1.43 -8.90 -4.85
CA LEU A 62 -0.81 -9.89 -3.95
C LEU A 62 -1.49 -11.27 -4.05
N LEU A 63 -2.82 -11.32 -4.07
CA LEU A 63 -3.57 -12.56 -4.26
C LEU A 63 -3.20 -13.23 -5.60
N VAL A 64 -3.16 -12.46 -6.69
CA VAL A 64 -2.79 -12.98 -8.01
C VAL A 64 -1.33 -13.46 -8.03
N ILE A 65 -0.41 -12.78 -7.33
CA ILE A 65 0.98 -13.26 -7.20
C ILE A 65 1.03 -14.60 -6.46
N GLY A 66 0.28 -14.76 -5.36
CA GLY A 66 0.15 -16.02 -4.62
C GLY A 66 -0.37 -17.15 -5.52
N GLU A 67 -1.49 -16.93 -6.21
CA GLU A 67 -2.08 -17.89 -7.14
C GLU A 67 -1.11 -18.31 -8.26
N ILE A 68 -0.27 -17.39 -8.75
CA ILE A 68 0.73 -17.68 -9.78
C ILE A 68 1.88 -18.52 -9.20
N LYS A 69 2.29 -18.29 -7.95
CA LYS A 69 3.36 -19.05 -7.27
C LYS A 69 2.92 -20.47 -6.89
N ASP A 70 1.63 -20.66 -6.56
CA ASP A 70 1.09 -21.96 -6.17
C ASP A 70 0.83 -22.91 -7.36
N ARG A 71 0.89 -22.38 -8.59
CA ARG A 71 0.72 -23.18 -9.83
C ARG A 71 2.06 -23.74 -10.32
N PRO A 72 2.05 -24.94 -10.93
CA PRO A 72 3.24 -25.47 -11.57
C PRO A 72 3.72 -24.52 -12.70
N PRO A 73 5.05 -24.35 -12.87
CA PRO A 73 5.57 -23.47 -13.90
C PRO A 73 5.16 -23.95 -15.30
N PRO A 74 4.78 -23.04 -16.20
CA PRO A 74 4.44 -23.40 -17.57
C PRO A 74 5.69 -23.92 -18.29
N ARG A 75 5.50 -24.90 -19.19
CA ARG A 75 6.61 -25.56 -19.90
C ARG A 75 7.07 -24.80 -21.15
N SER A 76 6.22 -23.94 -21.71
CA SER A 76 6.51 -23.19 -22.93
C SER A 76 7.14 -21.83 -22.62
N LEU A 77 8.31 -21.56 -23.21
CA LEU A 77 9.02 -20.27 -23.12
C LEU A 77 8.16 -19.01 -23.29
N PRO A 78 7.28 -18.88 -24.31
CA PRO A 78 6.46 -17.67 -24.47
C PRO A 78 5.51 -17.44 -23.28
N VAL A 79 4.97 -18.52 -22.71
CA VAL A 79 4.08 -18.44 -21.54
C VAL A 79 4.87 -18.10 -20.28
N ILE A 80 6.10 -18.62 -20.13
CA ILE A 80 7.00 -18.24 -19.04
C ILE A 80 7.26 -16.73 -19.08
N LEU A 81 7.61 -16.18 -20.25
CA LEU A 81 7.88 -14.74 -20.41
C LEU A 81 6.65 -13.87 -20.10
N ALA A 82 5.47 -14.25 -20.60
CA ALA A 82 4.23 -13.55 -20.30
C ALA A 82 3.90 -13.58 -18.80
N GLN A 83 4.10 -14.72 -18.15
CA GLN A 83 3.89 -14.88 -16.70
C GLN A 83 4.88 -14.04 -15.90
N GLN A 84 6.15 -13.99 -16.29
CA GLN A 84 7.17 -13.15 -15.65
C GLN A 84 6.84 -11.66 -15.82
N ALA A 85 6.48 -11.21 -17.02
CA ALA A 85 6.06 -9.83 -17.25
C ALA A 85 4.86 -9.42 -16.38
N ARG A 86 3.86 -10.32 -16.26
CA ARG A 86 2.71 -10.12 -15.38
C ARG A 86 3.12 -10.01 -13.91
N LEU A 87 4.01 -10.89 -13.43
CA LEU A 87 4.53 -10.85 -12.06
C LEU A 87 5.25 -9.54 -11.76
N VAL A 88 6.08 -9.04 -12.68
CA VAL A 88 6.76 -7.75 -12.53
C VAL A 88 5.75 -6.60 -12.42
N LEU A 89 4.71 -6.56 -13.26
CA LEU A 89 3.68 -5.52 -13.22
C LEU A 89 2.89 -5.55 -11.90
N LEU A 90 2.55 -6.74 -11.41
CA LEU A 90 1.84 -6.90 -10.13
C LEU A 90 2.73 -6.45 -8.96
N ALA A 91 3.99 -6.88 -8.92
CA ALA A 91 4.95 -6.46 -7.90
C ALA A 91 5.17 -4.95 -7.91
N TRP A 92 5.28 -4.33 -9.09
CA TRP A 92 5.38 -2.88 -9.23
C TRP A 92 4.16 -2.15 -8.65
N THR A 93 2.96 -2.68 -8.90
CA THR A 93 1.70 -2.14 -8.35
C THR A 93 1.71 -2.15 -6.82
N VAL A 94 2.09 -3.28 -6.22
CA VAL A 94 2.20 -3.42 -4.75
C VAL A 94 3.22 -2.42 -4.19
N ARG A 95 4.42 -2.38 -4.76
CA ARG A 95 5.50 -1.47 -4.33
C ARG A 95 5.09 -0.01 -4.45
N ARG A 96 4.38 0.37 -5.51
CA ARG A 96 3.87 1.73 -5.69
C ARG A 96 2.88 2.11 -4.60
N VAL A 97 1.96 1.23 -4.25
CA VAL A 97 0.98 1.47 -3.17
C VAL A 97 1.68 1.56 -1.81
N LEU A 98 2.63 0.66 -1.54
CA LEU A 98 3.45 0.71 -0.33
C LEU A 98 4.21 2.04 -0.19
N ARG A 99 4.80 2.55 -1.28
CA ARG A 99 5.50 3.84 -1.25
C ARG A 99 4.56 4.99 -0.90
N ILE A 100 3.34 4.99 -1.44
CA ILE A 100 2.31 6.01 -1.12
C ILE A 100 1.90 5.89 0.35
N LEU A 101 1.66 4.67 0.85
CA LEU A 101 1.34 4.44 2.26
C LEU A 101 2.47 4.93 3.16
N LYS A 102 3.72 4.60 2.87
CA LYS A 102 4.89 5.06 3.65
C LYS A 102 5.00 6.59 3.64
N GLY A 103 4.83 7.25 2.49
CA GLY A 103 4.85 8.71 2.42
C GLY A 103 3.74 9.34 3.26
N ARG A 104 2.52 8.80 3.19
CA ARG A 104 1.40 9.24 4.03
C ARG A 104 1.66 9.00 5.52
N GLN A 105 2.39 7.94 5.89
CA GLN A 105 2.75 7.65 7.27
C GLN A 105 3.62 8.76 7.86
N VAL A 106 4.59 9.26 7.09
CA VAL A 106 5.48 10.37 7.54
C VAL A 106 4.63 11.60 7.87
N MET A 107 3.71 11.98 6.97
CA MET A 107 2.81 13.11 7.20
C MET A 107 1.89 12.90 8.41
N LEU A 108 1.40 11.67 8.62
CA LEU A 108 0.59 11.31 9.77
C LEU A 108 1.39 11.36 11.07
N ASP A 109 2.63 10.89 11.07
CA ASP A 109 3.52 10.93 12.22
C ASP A 109 3.92 12.38 12.57
N GLU A 110 3.98 13.29 11.60
CA GLU A 110 4.14 14.74 11.85
C GLU A 110 2.89 15.39 12.48
N LEU A 111 1.69 14.97 12.06
CA LEU A 111 0.43 15.52 12.57
C LEU A 111 0.02 14.92 13.93
N VAL A 112 0.34 13.65 14.13
CA VAL A 112 0.03 12.83 15.30
C VAL A 112 1.31 12.06 15.66
N PRO A 113 2.22 12.68 16.42
CA PRO A 113 3.44 12.03 16.87
C PRO A 113 3.09 10.79 17.71
N ARG A 114 3.89 9.73 17.55
CA ARG A 114 3.80 8.56 18.42
C ARG A 114 4.11 9.01 19.85
N SER A 115 3.13 8.92 20.73
CA SER A 115 3.32 9.03 22.17
C SER A 115 4.04 7.79 22.68
#